data_AF-A0A915YJX3-F1
#
_entry.id   AF-A0A915YJX3-F1
#
_cell.length_a   1.000
_cell.length_b   1.000
_cell.length_c   1.000
_cell.angle_alpha   90.00
_cell.angle_beta   90.00
_cell.angle_gamma   90.00
#
_symmetry.space_group_name_H-M   'P 1'
#
loop_
_entity.id
_entity.type
_entity.pdbx_description
1 polymer ?
#
loop_
_entity_poly.entity_id
_entity_poly.type
_entity_poly.pdbx_seq_one_letter_code
_entity_poly.pdbx_strand_id
1 'polypeptide(L)'
;MNENILDHQGIRKGPPRPLNFFTKIQVLFGGFGVQFGAVFFWFGMIFTLIFVGQSECIHWFSSDGNWVQSEGLLLEIEETNVEVNEETIYQYTFSYNVEGQSFQGISNGSYSGMLEGNLTTIEYKSDNPIRARIVGMTTEVFPSWVVFVLVFPFLGLIFILGGFRANWKALHLIINGVFTRGKMLGYKATNTEINDQTVYAYEFEFSVRGKKYISKCKTHLTERVEDEELEKIIYDLNDPNTNCVYDAIAAAPKIDQFGKLEESGVGALVYLLSTIIGLLVNGVIYWWLYL
;
A
#
# COMPACT_ATOMS: atom_id res chain seq x y z
N MET A 1 47.83 19.15 25.40
CA MET A 1 47.20 19.43 24.10
C MET A 1 45.76 18.95 24.23
N ASN A 2 44.87 19.85 24.64
CA ASN A 2 43.47 19.60 24.98
C ASN A 2 42.62 19.77 23.71
N GLU A 3 42.31 18.69 23.00
CA GLU A 3 41.30 18.69 21.93
C GLU A 3 39.92 18.31 22.49
N ASN A 4 39.41 19.12 23.42
CA ASN A 4 38.05 18.95 23.96
C ASN A 4 37.25 20.28 23.91
N ILE A 5 37.58 21.15 22.96
CA ILE A 5 36.97 22.50 22.80
C ILE A 5 36.11 22.57 21.52
N LEU A 6 35.50 21.44 21.13
CA LEU A 6 34.33 21.43 20.24
C LEU A 6 33.18 20.58 20.83
N ASP A 7 33.22 20.32 22.14
CA ASP A 7 32.04 19.95 22.91
C ASP A 7 31.21 21.21 23.19
N HIS A 8 30.69 21.85 22.14
CA HIS A 8 29.62 22.81 22.32
C HIS A 8 28.34 22.01 22.56
N GLN A 9 28.20 21.63 23.83
CA GLN A 9 26.97 21.33 24.59
C GLN A 9 25.93 22.46 24.52
N GLY A 10 25.86 23.17 23.40
CA GLY A 10 24.86 24.17 23.11
C GLY A 10 23.62 23.48 22.57
N ILE A 11 22.62 23.33 23.45
CA ILE A 11 21.22 23.45 23.07
C ILE A 11 20.63 22.19 22.39
N ARG A 12 20.74 20.99 22.98
CA ARG A 12 19.80 19.88 22.69
C ARG A 12 19.54 19.03 23.94
N LYS A 13 18.27 18.74 24.23
CA LYS A 13 17.90 17.83 25.32
C LYS A 13 18.51 16.44 25.06
N GLY A 14 19.20 15.88 26.06
CA GLY A 14 19.76 14.53 25.98
C GLY A 14 18.66 13.45 25.87
N PRO A 15 18.99 12.25 25.37
CA PRO A 15 18.07 11.12 25.44
C PRO A 15 17.92 10.61 26.89
N PRO A 16 16.77 10.04 27.30
CA PRO A 16 15.56 9.88 26.50
C PRO A 16 14.76 11.19 26.36
N ARG A 17 14.30 11.49 25.15
CA ARG A 17 13.45 12.65 24.85
C ARG A 17 11.99 12.22 24.92
N PRO A 18 11.19 12.73 25.87
CA PRO A 18 9.76 12.45 25.88
C PRO A 18 9.13 13.09 24.64
N LEU A 19 8.29 12.31 23.95
CA LEU A 19 7.43 12.79 22.86
C LEU A 19 5.99 12.52 23.25
N ASN A 20 5.13 13.51 23.01
CA ASN A 20 3.70 13.31 23.16
C ASN A 20 3.16 12.33 22.11
N PHE A 21 1.92 11.89 22.31
CA PHE A 21 1.27 10.92 21.43
C PHE A 21 1.14 11.40 19.98
N PHE A 22 0.83 12.69 19.78
CA PHE A 22 0.61 13.28 18.46
C PHE A 22 1.91 13.37 17.64
N THR A 23 3.03 13.72 18.26
CA THR A 23 4.34 13.72 17.59
C THR A 23 4.73 12.31 17.17
N LYS A 24 4.44 11.29 17.99
CA LYS A 24 4.68 9.89 17.60
C LYS A 24 3.87 9.51 16.36
N ILE A 25 2.60 9.91 16.29
CA ILE A 25 1.76 9.68 15.10
C ILE A 25 2.35 10.40 13.88
N GLN A 26 2.69 11.68 14.02
CA GLN A 26 3.25 12.46 12.92
C GLN A 26 4.53 11.80 12.37
N VAL A 27 5.44 11.37 13.24
CA VAL A 27 6.69 10.71 12.80
C VAL A 27 6.40 9.36 12.16
N LEU A 28 5.52 8.53 12.76
CA LEU A 28 5.24 7.19 12.25
C LEU A 28 4.49 7.20 10.91
N PHE A 29 3.51 8.09 10.75
CA PHE A 29 2.60 8.06 9.62
C PHE A 29 2.79 9.22 8.65
N GLY A 30 3.42 10.33 9.05
CA GLY A 30 3.55 11.53 8.21
C GLY A 30 4.58 11.43 7.08
N GLY A 31 5.33 10.33 7.01
CA GLY A 31 6.29 10.11 5.94
C GLY A 31 5.64 9.81 4.59
N PHE A 32 6.26 10.32 3.50
CA PHE A 32 5.78 10.14 2.13
C PHE A 32 5.49 8.67 1.80
N GLY A 33 6.40 7.75 2.13
CA GLY A 33 6.22 6.32 1.82
C GLY A 33 4.96 5.72 2.45
N VAL A 34 4.61 6.13 3.68
CA VAL A 34 3.39 5.64 4.36
C VAL A 34 2.15 6.29 3.76
N GLN A 35 2.15 7.61 3.54
CA GLN A 35 0.98 8.31 2.97
C GLN A 35 0.70 7.89 1.53
N PHE A 36 1.73 7.88 0.68
CA PHE A 36 1.63 7.42 -0.71
C PHE A 36 1.22 5.95 -0.77
N GLY A 37 1.88 5.10 0.03
CA GLY A 37 1.55 3.68 0.12
C GLY A 37 0.11 3.45 0.57
N ALA A 38 -0.39 4.20 1.55
CA ALA A 38 -1.78 4.13 2.01
C ALA A 38 -2.76 4.50 0.89
N VAL A 39 -2.59 5.65 0.23
CA VAL A 39 -3.45 6.06 -0.88
C VAL A 39 -3.45 5.01 -2.00
N PHE A 40 -2.27 4.53 -2.39
CA PHE A 40 -2.13 3.53 -3.44
C PHE A 40 -2.74 2.18 -3.06
N PHE A 41 -2.58 1.76 -1.80
CA PHE A 41 -3.21 0.56 -1.24
C PHE A 41 -4.73 0.66 -1.29
N TRP A 42 -5.31 1.72 -0.71
CA TRP A 42 -6.76 1.87 -0.62
C TRP A 42 -7.43 2.04 -1.97
N PHE A 43 -6.79 2.79 -2.87
CA PHE A 43 -7.27 2.91 -4.24
C PHE A 43 -7.20 1.57 -4.95
N GLY A 44 -6.07 0.84 -4.88
CA GLY A 44 -5.94 -0.49 -5.46
C GLY A 44 -6.93 -1.52 -4.89
N MET A 45 -7.30 -1.39 -3.61
CA MET A 45 -8.33 -2.24 -2.98
C MET A 45 -9.72 -2.01 -3.59
N ILE A 46 -10.08 -0.78 -4.00
CA ILE A 46 -11.35 -0.52 -4.69
C ILE A 46 -11.44 -1.31 -5.99
N PHE A 47 -10.37 -1.29 -6.80
CA PHE A 47 -10.29 -2.09 -8.02
C PHE A 47 -10.32 -3.58 -7.70
N THR A 48 -9.64 -4.01 -6.65
CA THR A 48 -9.67 -5.41 -6.24
C THR A 48 -11.08 -5.87 -5.91
N LEU A 49 -11.82 -5.09 -5.12
CA LEU A 49 -13.20 -5.42 -4.76
C LEU A 49 -14.08 -5.51 -6.01
N ILE A 50 -14.06 -4.50 -6.88
CA ILE A 50 -14.92 -4.46 -8.07
C ILE A 50 -14.56 -5.57 -9.06
N PHE A 51 -13.28 -5.67 -9.43
CA PHE A 51 -12.85 -6.53 -10.54
C PHE A 51 -12.59 -7.97 -10.10
N VAL A 52 -11.83 -8.19 -9.02
CA VAL A 52 -11.50 -9.57 -8.60
C VAL A 52 -12.71 -10.24 -7.98
N GLY A 53 -13.52 -9.51 -7.22
CA GLY A 53 -14.72 -10.08 -6.62
C GLY A 53 -15.90 -10.23 -7.57
N GLN A 54 -15.78 -9.83 -8.84
CA GLN A 54 -16.68 -10.19 -9.95
C GLN A 54 -15.93 -10.98 -11.03
N SER A 55 -14.85 -11.65 -10.65
CA SER A 55 -14.06 -12.49 -11.54
C SER A 55 -14.12 -13.95 -11.14
N GLU A 56 -13.84 -14.83 -12.09
CA GLU A 56 -13.70 -16.27 -11.88
C GLU A 56 -12.71 -16.63 -10.75
N CYS A 57 -11.81 -15.73 -10.35
CA CYS A 57 -10.89 -15.95 -9.23
C CYS A 57 -11.58 -16.11 -7.89
N ILE A 58 -12.77 -15.53 -7.70
CA ILE A 58 -13.53 -15.65 -6.44
C ILE A 58 -13.82 -17.11 -6.09
N HIS A 59 -13.81 -17.99 -7.09
CA HIS A 59 -14.06 -19.41 -6.97
C HIS A 59 -12.81 -20.28 -6.78
N TRP A 60 -11.59 -19.74 -6.88
CA TRP A 60 -10.38 -20.58 -6.83
C TRP A 60 -10.18 -21.35 -5.52
N PHE A 61 -10.69 -20.83 -4.41
CA PHE A 61 -10.57 -21.46 -3.09
C PHE A 61 -11.84 -22.16 -2.63
N SER A 62 -12.83 -22.27 -3.51
CA SER A 62 -14.09 -22.92 -3.21
C SER A 62 -14.01 -24.43 -3.51
N SER A 63 -14.61 -25.23 -2.64
CA SER A 63 -14.62 -26.70 -2.74
C SER A 63 -16.00 -27.18 -3.17
N ASP A 64 -16.31 -27.01 -4.45
CA ASP A 64 -17.64 -27.31 -5.00
C ASP A 64 -17.68 -28.61 -5.84
N GLY A 65 -16.62 -29.42 -5.80
CA GLY A 65 -16.55 -30.67 -6.54
C GLY A 65 -16.27 -30.49 -8.04
N ASN A 66 -16.63 -31.51 -8.83
CA ASN A 66 -16.36 -31.58 -10.26
C ASN A 66 -17.45 -30.89 -11.08
N TRP A 67 -17.09 -30.42 -12.26
CA TRP A 67 -18.08 -29.98 -13.24
C TRP A 67 -18.78 -31.19 -13.85
N VAL A 68 -20.10 -31.20 -13.81
CA VAL A 68 -20.98 -32.22 -14.40
C VAL A 68 -21.94 -31.53 -15.35
N GLN A 69 -22.25 -32.18 -16.46
CA GLN A 69 -23.12 -31.61 -17.50
C GLN A 69 -24.58 -32.04 -17.33
N SER A 70 -25.49 -31.15 -17.69
CA SER A 70 -26.92 -31.38 -17.84
C SER A 70 -27.45 -30.58 -19.03
N GLU A 71 -28.59 -30.98 -19.57
CA GLU A 71 -29.35 -30.14 -20.47
C GLU A 71 -30.10 -29.06 -19.66
N GLY A 72 -30.18 -27.85 -20.22
CA GLY A 72 -30.90 -26.72 -19.66
C GLY A 72 -31.57 -25.88 -20.74
N LEU A 73 -32.54 -25.08 -20.33
CA LEU A 73 -33.29 -24.16 -21.20
C LEU A 73 -32.74 -22.75 -21.04
N LEU A 74 -32.33 -22.12 -22.15
CA LEU A 74 -31.96 -20.72 -22.17
C LEU A 74 -33.22 -19.86 -22.05
N LEU A 75 -33.28 -18.99 -21.05
CA LEU A 75 -34.45 -18.19 -20.73
C LEU A 75 -34.35 -16.78 -21.29
N GLU A 76 -33.21 -16.13 -21.12
CA GLU A 76 -33.03 -14.71 -21.42
C GLU A 76 -31.58 -14.40 -21.82
N ILE A 77 -31.41 -13.44 -22.73
CA ILE A 77 -30.10 -12.89 -23.11
C ILE A 77 -30.13 -11.37 -22.96
N GLU A 78 -29.35 -10.82 -22.04
CA GLU A 78 -29.23 -9.38 -21.81
C GLU A 78 -27.84 -8.86 -22.20
N GLU A 79 -27.79 -7.74 -22.90
CA GLU A 79 -26.54 -7.02 -23.13
C GLU A 79 -26.09 -6.32 -21.85
N THR A 80 -24.83 -6.51 -21.45
CA THR A 80 -24.27 -5.79 -20.29
C THR A 80 -23.55 -4.53 -20.75
N ASN A 81 -23.31 -3.60 -19.82
CA ASN A 81 -22.46 -2.43 -20.07
C ASN A 81 -20.95 -2.73 -19.92
N VAL A 82 -20.56 -4.00 -19.98
CA VAL A 82 -19.17 -4.44 -19.74
C VAL A 82 -18.56 -4.93 -21.04
N GLU A 83 -17.34 -4.45 -21.31
CA GLU A 83 -16.51 -4.92 -22.40
C GLU A 83 -15.24 -5.58 -21.84
N VAL A 84 -14.86 -6.72 -22.43
CA VAL A 84 -13.60 -7.40 -22.12
C VAL A 84 -12.87 -7.64 -23.43
N ASN A 85 -11.67 -7.08 -23.56
CA ASN A 85 -10.87 -7.14 -24.81
C ASN A 85 -11.63 -6.62 -26.05
N GLU A 86 -12.32 -5.48 -25.92
CA GLU A 86 -13.11 -4.85 -27.00
C GLU A 86 -14.33 -5.68 -27.46
N GLU A 87 -14.72 -6.72 -26.71
CA GLU A 87 -15.94 -7.48 -26.93
C GLU A 87 -16.97 -7.21 -25.83
N THR A 88 -18.20 -6.88 -26.23
CA THR A 88 -19.34 -6.74 -25.32
C THR A 88 -19.71 -8.07 -24.70
N ILE A 89 -19.85 -8.08 -23.37
CA ILE A 89 -20.27 -9.26 -22.62
C ILE A 89 -21.79 -9.26 -22.50
N TYR A 90 -22.39 -10.43 -22.74
CA TYR A 90 -23.82 -10.70 -22.57
C TYR A 90 -24.04 -11.60 -21.37
N GLN A 91 -25.14 -11.36 -20.67
CA GLN A 91 -25.62 -12.17 -19.57
C GLN A 91 -26.68 -13.15 -20.09
N TYR A 92 -26.49 -14.43 -19.84
CA TYR A 92 -27.35 -15.53 -20.25
C TYR A 92 -28.01 -16.13 -19.01
N THR A 93 -29.32 -15.98 -18.87
CA THR A 93 -30.10 -16.61 -17.80
C THR A 93 -30.66 -17.94 -18.30
N PHE A 94 -30.47 -19.02 -17.54
CA PHE A 94 -30.92 -20.36 -17.93
C PHE A 94 -31.50 -21.12 -16.74
N SER A 95 -32.27 -22.17 -17.04
CA SER A 95 -32.77 -23.13 -16.05
C SER A 95 -32.36 -24.56 -16.40
N TYR A 96 -32.16 -25.39 -15.38
CA TYR A 96 -31.74 -26.79 -15.53
C TYR A 96 -32.23 -27.60 -14.32
N ASN A 97 -32.25 -28.93 -14.46
CA ASN A 97 -32.71 -29.83 -13.40
C ASN A 97 -31.57 -30.74 -12.93
N VAL A 98 -31.41 -30.84 -11.61
CA VAL A 98 -30.48 -31.76 -10.95
C VAL A 98 -31.27 -32.58 -9.95
N GLU A 99 -31.27 -33.91 -10.11
CA GLU A 99 -31.96 -34.86 -9.21
C GLU A 99 -33.45 -34.52 -8.93
N GLY A 100 -34.13 -33.95 -9.93
CA GLY A 100 -35.55 -33.56 -9.82
C GLY A 100 -35.80 -32.19 -9.19
N GLN A 101 -34.75 -31.46 -8.79
CA GLN A 101 -34.82 -30.07 -8.37
C GLN A 101 -34.44 -29.13 -9.52
N SER A 102 -35.26 -28.10 -9.73
CA SER A 102 -35.00 -27.06 -10.74
C SER A 102 -34.15 -25.94 -10.15
N PHE A 103 -33.14 -25.52 -10.90
CA PHE A 103 -32.22 -24.45 -10.60
C PHE A 103 -32.23 -23.41 -11.72
N GLN A 104 -31.86 -22.18 -11.39
CA GLN A 104 -31.58 -21.12 -12.34
C GLN A 104 -30.15 -20.65 -12.14
N GLY A 105 -29.48 -20.34 -13.24
CA GLY A 105 -28.10 -19.88 -13.25
C GLY A 105 -27.91 -18.75 -14.24
N ILE A 106 -26.77 -18.09 -14.11
CA ILE A 106 -26.33 -17.00 -14.98
C ILE A 106 -24.97 -17.39 -15.58
N SER A 107 -24.78 -17.05 -16.85
CA SER A 107 -23.49 -17.14 -17.53
C SER A 107 -23.18 -15.86 -18.24
N ASN A 108 -21.89 -15.56 -18.35
CA ASN A 108 -21.36 -14.38 -19.00
C ASN A 108 -20.48 -14.81 -20.17
N GLY A 109 -20.60 -14.13 -21.30
CA GLY A 109 -19.76 -14.38 -22.47
C GLY A 109 -20.10 -13.49 -23.66
N SER A 110 -19.27 -13.52 -24.69
CA SER A 110 -19.52 -12.81 -25.94
C SER A 110 -20.76 -13.35 -26.64
N TYR A 111 -21.40 -12.54 -27.49
CA TYR A 111 -22.62 -12.95 -28.19
C TYR A 111 -22.41 -14.23 -29.02
N SER A 112 -23.14 -15.28 -28.67
CA SER A 112 -23.01 -16.61 -29.27
C SER A 112 -23.98 -16.89 -30.42
N GLY A 113 -24.92 -15.98 -30.73
CA GLY A 113 -25.98 -16.24 -31.72
C GLY A 113 -27.08 -17.19 -31.27
N MET A 114 -27.10 -17.59 -29.98
CA MET A 114 -28.17 -18.40 -29.40
C MET A 114 -29.50 -17.62 -29.37
N LEU A 115 -30.60 -18.37 -29.32
CA LEU A 115 -31.96 -17.85 -29.19
C LEU A 115 -32.57 -18.33 -27.88
N GLU A 116 -33.30 -17.44 -27.22
CA GLU A 116 -34.12 -17.77 -26.04
C GLU A 116 -35.10 -18.91 -26.35
N GLY A 117 -35.31 -19.80 -25.38
CA GLY A 117 -36.13 -21.00 -25.52
C GLY A 117 -35.39 -22.21 -26.10
N ASN A 118 -34.14 -22.07 -26.53
CA ASN A 118 -33.34 -23.21 -27.00
C ASN A 118 -32.75 -24.01 -25.83
N LEU A 119 -32.61 -25.32 -26.05
CA LEU A 119 -31.86 -26.20 -25.17
C LEU A 119 -30.35 -25.96 -25.35
N THR A 120 -29.62 -25.92 -24.24
CA THR A 120 -28.18 -25.74 -24.19
C THR A 120 -27.55 -26.67 -23.16
N THR A 121 -26.24 -26.92 -23.31
CA THR A 121 -25.49 -27.72 -22.34
C THR A 121 -25.02 -26.84 -21.19
N ILE A 122 -25.46 -27.17 -19.99
CA ILE A 122 -25.08 -26.52 -18.75
C ILE A 122 -24.07 -27.42 -18.04
N GLU A 123 -23.00 -26.84 -17.52
CA GLU A 123 -22.17 -27.48 -16.50
C GLU A 123 -22.44 -26.86 -15.13
N TYR A 124 -22.56 -27.71 -14.12
CA TYR A 124 -22.72 -27.30 -12.73
C TYR A 124 -21.76 -28.06 -11.83
N LYS A 125 -21.51 -27.52 -10.65
CA LYS A 125 -20.66 -28.11 -9.63
C LYS A 125 -21.40 -29.20 -8.84
N SER A 126 -20.88 -30.43 -8.80
CA SER A 126 -21.56 -31.59 -8.19
C SER A 126 -21.95 -31.39 -6.74
N ASP A 127 -21.11 -30.70 -5.97
CA ASP A 127 -21.30 -30.53 -4.53
C ASP A 127 -22.00 -29.20 -4.20
N ASN A 128 -22.18 -28.34 -5.22
CA ASN A 128 -22.88 -27.06 -5.12
C ASN A 128 -23.58 -26.74 -6.45
N PRO A 129 -24.76 -27.34 -6.70
CA PRO A 129 -25.46 -27.15 -7.97
C PRO A 129 -25.79 -25.70 -8.28
N ILE A 130 -25.90 -24.80 -7.30
CA ILE A 130 -26.14 -23.36 -7.51
C ILE A 130 -25.05 -22.73 -8.38
N ARG A 131 -23.80 -23.22 -8.31
CA ARG A 131 -22.78 -22.79 -9.24
C ARG A 131 -22.88 -23.58 -10.53
N ALA A 132 -23.46 -22.94 -11.53
CA ALA A 132 -23.59 -23.45 -12.87
C ALA A 132 -23.19 -22.42 -13.92
N ARG A 133 -22.88 -22.89 -15.12
CA ARG A 133 -22.68 -22.06 -16.30
C ARG A 133 -22.98 -22.83 -17.59
N ILE A 134 -23.27 -22.12 -18.67
CA ILE A 134 -23.31 -22.70 -20.01
C ILE A 134 -21.89 -23.13 -20.40
N VAL A 135 -21.76 -24.31 -21.01
CA VAL A 135 -20.45 -24.83 -21.44
C VAL A 135 -19.78 -23.84 -22.40
N GLY A 136 -18.54 -23.46 -22.08
CA GLY A 136 -17.76 -22.49 -22.85
C GLY A 136 -17.94 -21.02 -22.42
N MET A 137 -18.80 -20.74 -21.44
CA MET A 137 -19.00 -19.41 -20.85
C MET A 137 -18.41 -19.34 -19.44
N THR A 138 -18.40 -18.15 -18.85
CA THR A 138 -17.98 -17.91 -17.45
C THR A 138 -19.19 -17.76 -16.54
N THR A 139 -19.03 -18.09 -15.25
CA THR A 139 -20.02 -17.78 -14.22
C THR A 139 -19.95 -16.29 -13.88
N GLU A 140 -18.74 -15.74 -13.84
CA GLU A 140 -18.49 -14.34 -13.49
C GLU A 140 -18.23 -13.48 -14.72
N VAL A 141 -18.45 -12.17 -14.59
CA VAL A 141 -18.28 -11.20 -15.70
C VAL A 141 -16.82 -11.10 -16.13
N PHE A 142 -15.90 -11.06 -15.17
CA PHE A 142 -14.49 -10.91 -15.45
C PHE A 142 -13.74 -12.26 -15.49
N PRO A 143 -12.83 -12.44 -16.45
CA PRO A 143 -12.00 -13.65 -16.52
C PRO A 143 -10.93 -13.68 -15.42
N SER A 144 -10.40 -14.87 -15.12
CA SER A 144 -9.43 -15.06 -14.03
C SER A 144 -8.12 -14.27 -14.16
N TRP A 145 -7.73 -13.86 -15.38
CA TRP A 145 -6.46 -13.14 -15.53
C TRP A 145 -6.48 -11.78 -14.83
N VAL A 146 -7.66 -11.19 -14.62
CA VAL A 146 -7.91 -9.91 -13.93
C VAL A 146 -7.35 -9.87 -12.50
N VAL A 147 -7.00 -11.01 -11.91
CA VAL A 147 -6.23 -11.09 -10.66
C VAL A 147 -4.96 -10.25 -10.64
N PHE A 148 -4.36 -9.93 -11.79
CA PHE A 148 -3.18 -9.05 -11.88
C PHE A 148 -3.41 -7.67 -11.24
N VAL A 149 -4.67 -7.23 -11.11
CA VAL A 149 -5.05 -6.00 -10.40
C VAL A 149 -4.57 -6.02 -8.94
N LEU A 150 -4.37 -7.18 -8.32
CA LEU A 150 -3.79 -7.32 -6.97
C LEU A 150 -2.37 -6.74 -6.84
N VAL A 151 -1.66 -6.52 -7.96
CA VAL A 151 -0.35 -5.85 -7.94
C VAL A 151 -0.45 -4.45 -7.34
N PHE A 152 -1.55 -3.73 -7.56
CA PHE A 152 -1.73 -2.38 -7.03
C PHE A 152 -1.75 -2.32 -5.49
N PRO A 153 -2.67 -3.00 -4.78
CA PRO A 153 -2.63 -3.01 -3.33
C PRO A 153 -1.35 -3.65 -2.79
N PHE A 154 -0.79 -4.67 -3.46
CA PHE A 154 0.47 -5.27 -3.04
C PHE A 154 1.63 -4.27 -3.02
N LEU A 155 1.81 -3.48 -4.10
CA LEU A 155 2.83 -2.43 -4.15
C LEU A 155 2.58 -1.35 -3.08
N GLY A 156 1.32 -0.94 -2.91
CA GLY A 156 0.94 0.01 -1.85
C GLY A 156 1.35 -0.49 -0.45
N LEU A 157 1.10 -1.77 -0.17
CA LEU A 157 1.50 -2.42 1.08
C LEU A 157 3.02 -2.43 1.28
N ILE A 158 3.81 -2.69 0.22
CA ILE A 158 5.28 -2.61 0.29
C ILE A 158 5.73 -1.21 0.70
N PHE A 159 5.14 -0.15 0.12
CA PHE A 159 5.46 1.23 0.49
C PHE A 159 5.10 1.55 1.95
N ILE A 160 3.92 1.10 2.40
CA ILE A 160 3.49 1.27 3.80
C ILE A 160 4.48 0.59 4.75
N LEU A 161 4.80 -0.69 4.52
CA LEU A 161 5.67 -1.47 5.40
C LEU A 161 7.10 -0.92 5.42
N GLY A 162 7.64 -0.57 4.24
CA GLY A 162 8.97 0.02 4.11
C GLY A 162 9.06 1.40 4.78
N GLY A 163 8.09 2.28 4.53
CA GLY A 163 7.98 3.60 5.14
C GLY A 163 7.81 3.52 6.66
N PHE A 164 6.92 2.65 7.14
CA PHE A 164 6.67 2.46 8.56
C PHE A 164 7.91 1.93 9.29
N ARG A 165 8.64 0.98 8.70
CA ARG A 165 9.91 0.48 9.25
C ARG A 165 10.96 1.59 9.35
N ALA A 166 11.09 2.43 8.32
CA ALA A 166 12.01 3.57 8.35
C ALA A 166 11.61 4.60 9.42
N ASN A 167 10.33 4.92 9.50
CA ASN A 167 9.79 5.88 10.48
C ASN A 167 9.88 5.35 11.91
N TRP A 168 9.74 4.04 12.12
CA TRP A 168 9.92 3.40 13.43
C TRP A 168 11.37 3.53 13.91
N LYS A 169 12.34 3.29 13.03
CA LYS A 169 13.77 3.54 13.31
C LYS A 169 14.00 5.02 13.66
N ALA A 170 13.43 5.93 12.86
CA ALA A 170 13.54 7.37 13.10
C ALA A 170 12.94 7.76 14.46
N LEU A 171 11.77 7.24 14.82
CA LEU A 171 11.13 7.48 16.10
C LEU A 171 11.99 7.00 17.27
N HIS A 172 12.53 5.78 17.19
CA HIS A 172 13.45 5.26 18.19
C HIS A 172 14.66 6.17 18.37
N LEU A 173 15.25 6.65 17.27
CA LEU A 173 16.38 7.57 17.31
C LEU A 173 16.01 8.95 17.87
N ILE A 174 14.85 9.50 17.54
CA ILE A 174 14.41 10.78 18.10
C ILE A 174 14.28 10.69 19.62
N ILE A 175 13.73 9.58 20.13
CA ILE A 175 13.55 9.36 21.57
C ILE A 175 14.89 9.06 22.25
N ASN A 176 15.65 8.07 21.76
CA ASN A 176 16.79 7.48 22.47
C ASN A 176 18.16 7.87 21.91
N GLY A 177 18.21 8.49 20.74
CA GLY A 177 19.44 8.75 20.02
C GLY A 177 20.21 9.98 20.52
N VAL A 178 21.52 9.96 20.29
CA VAL A 178 22.43 11.06 20.57
C VAL A 178 22.68 11.84 19.29
N PHE A 179 22.71 13.18 19.39
CA PHE A 179 23.04 14.03 18.26
C PHE A 179 24.56 14.17 18.10
N THR A 180 25.00 14.23 16.86
CA THR A 180 26.36 14.59 16.47
C THR A 180 26.31 15.36 15.15
N ARG A 181 27.48 15.80 14.70
CA ARG A 181 27.69 16.50 13.44
C ARG A 181 28.35 15.57 12.44
N GLY A 182 27.81 15.52 11.23
CA GLY A 182 28.34 14.72 10.13
C GLY A 182 28.83 15.60 8.99
N LYS A 183 30.01 15.32 8.45
CA LYS A 183 30.54 15.99 7.26
C LYS A 183 30.09 15.24 6.01
N MET A 184 29.59 15.96 5.01
CA MET A 184 29.24 15.34 3.72
C MET A 184 30.50 14.75 3.06
N LEU A 185 30.43 13.48 2.67
CA LEU A 185 31.46 12.82 1.86
C LEU A 185 31.19 12.97 0.36
N GLY A 186 29.92 12.97 -0.01
CA GLY A 186 29.48 13.15 -1.39
C GLY A 186 28.03 12.72 -1.57
N TYR A 187 27.57 12.83 -2.81
CA TYR A 187 26.23 12.44 -3.22
C TYR A 187 26.22 11.90 -4.66
N LYS A 188 25.15 11.19 -5.02
CA LYS A 188 24.94 10.69 -6.38
C LYS A 188 23.48 10.80 -6.78
N ALA A 189 23.23 11.15 -8.03
CA ALA A 189 21.89 11.11 -8.60
C ALA A 189 21.33 9.68 -8.55
N THR A 190 20.03 9.57 -8.31
CA THR A 190 19.29 8.31 -8.43
C THR A 190 18.45 8.32 -9.70
N ASN A 191 17.86 7.19 -10.06
CA ASN A 191 16.94 7.09 -11.21
C ASN A 191 15.50 7.50 -10.83
N THR A 192 15.33 8.35 -9.82
CA THR A 192 14.02 8.75 -9.28
C THR A 192 13.92 10.26 -9.29
N GLU A 193 12.79 10.75 -9.78
CA GLU A 193 12.43 12.17 -9.80
C GLU A 193 11.11 12.37 -9.05
N ILE A 194 10.99 13.48 -8.33
CA ILE A 194 9.78 13.87 -7.61
C ILE A 194 9.53 15.34 -7.95
N ASN A 195 8.38 15.64 -8.56
CA ASN A 195 8.03 17.00 -9.02
C ASN A 195 9.14 17.62 -9.90
N ASP A 196 9.61 16.87 -10.90
CA ASP A 196 10.68 17.28 -11.83
C ASP A 196 12.04 17.59 -11.16
N GLN A 197 12.23 17.13 -9.92
CA GLN A 197 13.48 17.24 -9.19
C GLN A 197 14.10 15.86 -8.97
N THR A 198 15.35 15.70 -9.38
CA THR A 198 16.12 14.47 -9.17
C THR A 198 16.31 14.21 -7.68
N VAL A 199 16.01 12.99 -7.26
CA VAL A 199 16.35 12.51 -5.92
C VAL A 199 17.84 12.14 -5.90
N TYR A 200 18.58 12.69 -4.95
CA TYR A 200 19.98 12.39 -4.71
C TYR A 200 20.16 11.49 -3.48
N ALA A 201 21.16 10.62 -3.51
CA ALA A 201 21.60 9.81 -2.38
C ALA A 201 22.88 10.39 -1.79
N TYR A 202 22.81 10.81 -0.53
CA TYR A 202 23.89 11.49 0.20
C TYR A 202 24.55 10.55 1.21
N GLU A 203 25.84 10.78 1.45
CA GLU A 203 26.62 10.10 2.49
C GLU A 203 27.34 11.12 3.39
N PHE A 204 27.19 10.94 4.71
CA PHE A 204 27.78 11.81 5.74
C PHE A 204 28.65 10.98 6.70
N GLU A 205 29.89 11.42 6.91
CA GLU A 205 30.80 10.83 7.88
C GLU A 205 30.65 11.51 9.25
N PHE A 206 30.53 10.72 10.31
CA PHE A 206 30.59 11.21 11.68
C PHE A 206 31.46 10.29 12.54
N SER A 207 31.96 10.80 13.67
CA SER A 207 32.83 10.05 14.58
C SER A 207 32.15 9.82 15.93
N VAL A 208 32.28 8.60 16.46
CA VAL A 208 31.84 8.23 17.81
C VAL A 208 33.02 7.56 18.50
N ARG A 209 33.53 8.18 19.57
CA ARG A 209 34.68 7.69 20.34
C ARG A 209 35.91 7.37 19.45
N GLY A 210 36.17 8.23 18.46
CA GLY A 210 37.30 8.09 17.53
C GLY A 210 37.09 7.13 16.36
N LYS A 211 35.96 6.39 16.31
CA LYS A 211 35.61 5.53 15.18
C LYS A 211 34.64 6.25 14.24
N LYS A 212 34.94 6.19 12.94
CA LYS A 212 34.13 6.79 11.87
C LYS A 212 32.95 5.88 11.48
N TYR A 213 31.82 6.50 11.20
CA TYR A 213 30.57 5.89 10.75
C TYR A 213 29.97 6.71 9.62
N ILE A 214 29.12 6.06 8.81
CA ILE A 214 28.44 6.68 7.68
C ILE A 214 26.94 6.72 7.96
N SER A 215 26.36 7.90 7.81
CA SER A 215 24.91 8.11 7.71
C SER A 215 24.53 8.36 6.26
N LYS A 216 23.41 7.81 5.83
CA LYS A 216 22.92 7.91 4.45
C LYS A 216 21.49 8.42 4.43
N CYS A 217 21.17 9.26 3.46
CA CYS A 217 19.80 9.67 3.18
C CYS A 217 19.55 9.83 1.68
N LYS A 218 18.27 9.88 1.29
CA LYS A 218 17.85 10.18 -0.07
C LYS A 218 16.81 11.29 -0.02
N THR A 219 16.99 12.34 -0.82
CA THR A 219 16.06 13.47 -0.86
C THR A 219 16.11 14.18 -2.22
N HIS A 220 15.00 14.75 -2.66
CA HIS A 220 14.94 15.75 -3.75
C HIS A 220 15.06 17.18 -3.21
N LEU A 221 14.81 17.37 -1.91
CA LEU A 221 14.96 18.64 -1.20
C LEU A 221 16.43 18.78 -0.77
N THR A 222 17.30 19.02 -1.75
CA THR A 222 18.77 19.07 -1.55
C THR A 222 19.15 20.21 -0.62
N GLU A 223 18.39 21.31 -0.63
CA GLU A 223 18.58 22.48 0.21
C GLU A 223 18.45 22.20 1.72
N ARG A 224 17.89 21.06 2.12
CA ARG A 224 17.74 20.66 3.54
C ARG A 224 18.93 19.87 4.10
N VAL A 225 19.86 19.48 3.24
CA VAL A 225 21.01 18.63 3.60
C VAL A 225 22.33 19.19 3.07
N GLU A 226 22.27 20.40 2.50
CA GLU A 226 23.37 21.17 1.96
C GLU A 226 23.41 22.60 2.55
N ASP A 227 22.50 22.94 3.47
CA ASP A 227 22.42 24.26 4.10
C ASP A 227 23.49 24.49 5.17
N GLU A 228 23.98 23.42 5.80
CA GLU A 228 25.04 23.48 6.80
C GLU A 228 26.29 22.71 6.34
N GLU A 229 27.50 23.21 6.66
CA GLU A 229 28.76 22.46 6.37
C GLU A 229 28.78 21.10 7.11
N LEU A 230 28.11 21.04 8.25
CA LEU A 230 28.02 19.87 9.11
C LEU A 230 26.57 19.52 9.44
N GLU A 231 26.08 18.45 8.86
CA GLU A 231 24.71 17.99 9.03
C GLU A 231 24.41 17.38 10.40
N LYS A 232 23.15 17.49 10.81
CA LYS A 232 22.67 16.93 12.08
C LYS A 232 22.47 15.43 11.92
N ILE A 233 23.32 14.64 12.58
CA ILE A 233 23.16 13.18 12.62
C ILE A 233 22.61 12.77 13.99
N ILE A 234 21.64 11.88 13.99
CA ILE A 234 21.13 11.23 15.19
C ILE A 234 21.44 9.73 15.12
N TYR A 235 22.01 9.18 16.19
CA TYR A 235 22.47 7.78 16.22
C TYR A 235 22.19 7.11 17.56
N ASP A 236 22.09 5.78 17.57
CA ASP A 236 21.99 4.98 18.79
C ASP A 236 23.38 4.85 19.44
N LEU A 237 23.49 5.20 20.72
CA LEU A 237 24.76 5.17 21.44
C LEU A 237 25.35 3.75 21.56
N ASN A 238 24.50 2.73 21.63
CA ASN A 238 24.89 1.34 21.77
C ASN A 238 25.20 0.69 20.41
N ASP A 239 24.59 1.19 19.33
CA ASP A 239 24.88 0.79 17.95
C ASP A 239 24.88 1.99 16.98
N PRO A 240 26.03 2.65 16.77
CA PRO A 240 26.10 3.82 15.88
C PRO A 240 25.81 3.54 14.40
N ASN A 241 25.70 2.28 13.96
CA ASN A 241 25.21 1.96 12.61
C ASN A 241 23.70 2.24 12.48
N THR A 242 22.98 2.20 13.61
CA THR A 242 21.62 2.70 13.70
C THR A 242 21.66 4.22 13.81
N ASN A 243 21.72 4.88 12.66
CA ASN A 243 21.77 6.34 12.54
C ASN A 243 20.83 6.88 11.45
N CYS A 244 20.66 8.21 11.42
CA CYS A 244 19.93 8.93 10.40
C CYS A 244 20.38 10.40 10.32
N VAL A 245 20.28 11.01 9.14
CA VAL A 245 20.38 12.47 8.96
C VAL A 245 19.05 13.08 9.39
N TYR A 246 19.07 13.95 10.41
CA TYR A 246 17.86 14.42 11.07
C TYR A 246 16.93 15.19 10.15
N ASP A 247 17.48 16.10 9.34
CA ASP A 247 16.72 16.97 8.45
C ASP A 247 16.11 16.20 7.24
N ALA A 248 16.58 14.96 7.02
CA ALA A 248 16.00 14.02 6.06
C ALA A 248 14.92 13.10 6.65
N ILE A 249 14.67 13.13 7.97
CA ILE A 249 13.59 12.36 8.58
C ILE A 249 12.25 12.97 8.15
N ALA A 250 11.40 12.15 7.54
CA ALA A 250 10.10 12.61 7.11
C ALA A 250 9.23 13.00 8.33
N ALA A 251 8.64 14.19 8.28
CA ALA A 251 7.82 14.75 9.34
C ALA A 251 8.51 14.83 10.73
N ALA A 252 9.85 14.98 10.76
CA ALA A 252 10.60 15.22 11.98
C ALA A 252 10.05 16.43 12.75
N PRO A 253 9.96 16.37 14.09
CA PRO A 253 9.64 17.54 14.89
C PRO A 253 10.72 18.61 14.70
N LYS A 254 10.33 19.88 14.66
CA LYS A 254 11.31 20.97 14.58
C LYS A 254 12.07 21.07 15.90
N ILE A 255 13.32 21.51 15.82
CA ILE A 255 14.13 21.82 17.00
C ILE A 255 14.00 23.33 17.23
N ASP A 256 13.49 23.73 18.40
CA ASP A 256 13.36 25.15 18.75
C ASP A 256 14.72 25.78 19.08
N GLN A 257 14.74 27.11 19.28
CA GLN A 257 15.94 27.87 19.66
C GLN A 257 16.56 27.44 21.01
N PHE A 258 15.84 26.64 21.81
CA PHE A 258 16.29 26.09 23.08
C PHE A 258 16.63 24.59 23.00
N GLY A 259 16.61 24.01 21.79
CA GLY A 259 17.05 22.63 21.58
C GLY A 259 16.03 21.59 21.99
N LYS A 260 14.78 22.01 22.20
CA LYS A 260 13.66 21.13 22.47
C LYS A 260 12.96 20.80 21.17
N LEU A 261 12.39 19.61 21.12
CA LEU A 261 11.57 19.18 20.00
C LEU A 261 10.20 19.86 20.15
N GLU A 262 9.76 20.55 19.11
CA GLU A 262 8.40 21.07 19.03
C GLU A 262 7.42 19.89 19.02
N GLU A 263 6.43 19.99 19.89
CA GLU A 263 5.40 18.98 20.02
C GLU A 263 4.27 19.22 19.03
N SER A 264 3.84 18.16 18.35
CA SER A 264 2.68 18.22 17.47
C SER A 264 1.39 18.28 18.29
N GLY A 265 0.39 18.97 17.75
CA GLY A 265 -0.96 19.00 18.31
C GLY A 265 -1.89 17.97 17.67
N VAL A 266 -3.19 18.09 17.96
CA VAL A 266 -4.28 17.21 17.45
C VAL A 266 -4.30 17.12 15.92
N GLY A 267 -3.82 18.15 15.20
CA GLY A 267 -3.70 18.14 13.74
C GLY A 267 -2.86 16.99 13.17
N ALA A 268 -1.96 16.39 13.96
CA ALA A 268 -1.20 15.20 13.55
C ALA A 268 -2.10 13.98 13.26
N LEU A 269 -3.34 13.95 13.77
CA LEU A 269 -4.29 12.88 13.48
C LEU A 269 -4.65 12.80 11.99
N VAL A 270 -4.46 13.87 11.20
CA VAL A 270 -4.68 13.85 9.75
C VAL A 270 -3.84 12.77 9.06
N TYR A 271 -2.64 12.47 9.57
CA TYR A 271 -1.79 11.41 9.01
C TYR A 271 -2.34 10.00 9.23
N LEU A 272 -3.25 9.80 10.20
CA LEU A 272 -4.00 8.56 10.35
C LEU A 272 -5.28 8.54 9.51
N LEU A 273 -5.88 9.71 9.27
CA LEU A 273 -7.14 9.81 8.55
C LEU A 273 -7.07 9.21 7.15
N SER A 274 -5.95 9.39 6.43
CA SER A 274 -5.77 8.74 5.11
C SER A 274 -5.90 7.23 5.17
N THR A 275 -5.46 6.60 6.27
CA THR A 275 -5.57 5.16 6.48
C THR A 275 -6.99 4.75 6.88
N ILE A 276 -7.63 5.52 7.76
CA ILE A 276 -8.98 5.23 8.27
C ILE A 276 -10.06 5.44 7.19
N ILE A 277 -9.98 6.55 6.44
CA ILE A 277 -10.93 6.85 5.37
C ILE A 277 -10.89 5.77 4.30
N GLY A 278 -9.69 5.32 3.92
CA GLY A 278 -9.52 4.23 2.96
C GLY A 278 -10.20 2.92 3.39
N LEU A 279 -10.05 2.54 4.68
CA LEU A 279 -10.75 1.39 5.26
C LEU A 279 -12.27 1.54 5.20
N LEU A 280 -12.80 2.72 5.60
CA LEU A 280 -14.24 2.98 5.62
C LEU A 280 -14.85 2.92 4.22
N VAL A 281 -14.20 3.56 3.24
CA VAL A 281 -14.66 3.55 1.84
C VAL A 281 -14.68 2.12 1.29
N ASN A 282 -13.60 1.36 1.47
CA ASN A 282 -13.56 -0.03 1.03
C ASN A 282 -14.57 -0.91 1.77
N GLY A 283 -14.82 -0.67 3.06
CA GLY A 283 -15.84 -1.38 3.83
C GLY A 283 -17.26 -1.10 3.34
N VAL A 284 -17.58 0.15 3.00
CA VAL A 284 -18.88 0.53 2.41
C VAL A 284 -19.06 -0.10 1.03
N ILE A 285 -18.01 -0.09 0.19
CA ILE A 285 -18.05 -0.73 -1.13
C ILE A 285 -18.26 -2.24 -0.99
N TYR A 286 -17.51 -2.89 -0.10
CA TYR A 286 -17.68 -4.31 0.18
C TYR A 286 -19.10 -4.62 0.65
N TRP A 287 -19.63 -3.83 1.58
CA TRP A 287 -21.02 -3.98 2.04
C TRP A 287 -22.00 -3.88 0.87
N TRP A 288 -21.89 -2.84 0.04
CA TRP A 288 -22.83 -2.62 -1.06
C TRP A 288 -22.75 -3.70 -2.17
N LEU A 289 -21.57 -4.29 -2.38
CA LEU A 289 -21.37 -5.30 -3.42
C LEU A 289 -21.69 -6.73 -2.97
N TYR A 290 -21.54 -7.06 -1.68
CA TYR A 290 -21.52 -8.45 -1.21
C TYR A 290 -22.51 -8.77 -0.07
N LEU A 291 -23.21 -7.79 0.50
CA LEU A 291 -24.16 -7.98 1.62
C LEU A 291 -25.52 -7.35 1.33
#